data_AF-A0A831ULF2-F1
#
_entry.id   AF-A0A831ULF2-F1
#
_cell.length_a   1.000
_cell.length_b   1.000
_cell.length_c   1.000
_cell.angle_alpha   90.00
_cell.angle_beta   90.00
_cell.angle_gamma   90.00
#
_symmetry.space_group_name_H-M   'P 1'
#
loop_
_entity.id
_entity.type
_entity.pdbx_description
1 polymer ?
#
loop_
_entity_poly.entity_id
_entity_poly.type
_entity_poly.pdbx_seq_one_letter_code
_entity_poly.pdbx_strand_id
1 'polypeptide(L)'
;WLRRGEAFPLPPLELLDPFLREVAEAYPFADGWEGLLLRYPFLAAPTLFAPPLPRLRRALWRLGRLPLAYHPGVRLEVRALGAFQVLVDGRPVRFRREKARLLLALLAARDFAKEDLLEALEASPGGFRVLWWEVVNALEPGRPKGAPPYFLKTRPYGLHLEAPELYLDLLDPQAPLALPFADLDHPVLEERRWEYLQKRRRALLQSPDPEGWLALLRLDPLDEEAFARLRASPLAAEAEGLRRAALRELGL
;
A
#
# COMPACT_ATOMS: atom_id res chain seq x y z
N TRP A 1 5.68 17.33 -2.04
CA TRP A 1 4.42 17.49 -2.79
C TRP A 1 4.44 16.89 -4.21
N LEU A 2 5.56 16.33 -4.72
CA LEU A 2 5.63 15.62 -6.01
C LEU A 2 5.17 14.14 -5.99
N ARG A 3 4.48 13.68 -4.93
CA ARG A 3 4.19 12.26 -4.67
C ARG A 3 2.83 11.76 -5.18
N ARG A 4 2.07 12.57 -5.92
CA ARG A 4 0.66 12.25 -6.27
C ARG A 4 0.45 11.64 -7.65
N GLY A 5 1.50 11.42 -8.45
CA GLY A 5 1.34 10.86 -9.81
C GLY A 5 0.57 11.78 -10.77
N GLU A 6 0.28 13.01 -10.35
CA GLU A 6 -0.35 14.03 -11.19
C GLU A 6 0.69 14.58 -12.18
N ALA A 7 0.31 14.65 -13.45
CA ALA A 7 1.13 15.25 -14.49
C ALA A 7 1.26 16.74 -14.20
N PHE A 8 2.48 17.19 -13.92
CA PHE A 8 2.85 18.57 -13.73
C PHE A 8 2.96 19.24 -15.11
N PRO A 9 2.17 20.29 -15.40
CA PRO A 9 2.32 21.02 -16.64
C PRO A 9 3.67 21.71 -16.65
N LEU A 10 4.55 21.31 -17.56
CA LEU A 10 5.85 21.97 -17.71
C LEU A 10 5.61 23.39 -18.26
N PRO A 11 6.28 24.42 -17.71
CA PRO A 11 6.21 25.77 -18.27
C PRO A 11 6.72 25.77 -19.72
N PRO A 12 6.38 26.76 -20.56
CA PRO A 12 6.95 26.88 -21.90
C PRO A 12 8.47 27.11 -21.79
N LEU A 13 9.23 26.09 -22.18
CA LEU A 13 10.69 26.04 -22.07
C LEU A 13 11.34 26.58 -23.34
N GLU A 14 11.11 27.86 -23.65
CA GLU A 14 11.86 28.52 -24.71
C GLU A 14 13.27 28.83 -24.20
N LEU A 15 14.28 28.18 -24.82
CA LEU A 15 15.73 28.23 -24.51
C LEU A 15 16.26 27.26 -23.45
N LEU A 16 15.83 26.00 -23.46
CA LEU A 16 16.51 24.98 -22.67
C LEU A 16 17.59 24.23 -23.44
N ASP A 17 18.68 23.97 -22.70
CA ASP A 17 19.71 22.97 -22.97
C ASP A 17 19.10 21.70 -23.64
N PRO A 18 19.76 21.12 -24.66
CA PRO A 18 19.26 19.94 -25.38
C PRO A 18 18.82 18.79 -24.47
N PHE A 19 19.53 18.53 -23.38
CA PHE A 19 19.16 17.51 -22.40
C PHE A 19 17.84 17.83 -21.72
N LEU A 20 17.66 19.07 -21.26
CA LEU A 20 16.44 19.46 -20.56
C LEU A 20 15.22 19.44 -21.48
N ARG A 21 15.39 19.77 -22.77
CA ARG A 21 14.34 19.62 -23.78
C ARG A 21 13.93 18.16 -23.95
N GLU A 22 14.89 17.25 -24.10
CA GLU A 22 14.59 15.81 -24.24
C GLU A 22 13.92 15.23 -22.98
N VAL A 23 14.33 15.68 -21.79
CA VAL A 23 13.68 15.30 -20.52
C VAL A 23 12.24 15.82 -20.46
N ALA A 24 12.01 17.07 -20.88
CA ALA A 24 10.67 17.67 -20.91
C ALA A 24 9.75 16.95 -21.89
N GLU A 25 10.24 16.59 -23.08
CA GLU A 25 9.49 15.82 -24.08
C GLU A 25 9.20 14.38 -23.62
N ALA A 26 10.10 13.79 -22.81
CA ALA A 26 9.89 12.47 -22.24
C ALA A 26 8.87 12.45 -21.09
N TYR A 27 8.65 13.57 -20.38
CA TYR A 27 7.69 13.66 -19.28
C TYR A 27 6.26 13.33 -19.74
N PRO A 28 5.48 12.50 -19.03
CA PRO A 28 5.68 11.97 -17.67
C PRO A 28 6.39 10.60 -17.60
N PHE A 29 7.30 10.32 -18.54
CA PHE A 29 8.07 9.08 -18.67
C PHE A 29 7.17 7.87 -18.93
N ALA A 30 6.28 8.00 -19.93
CA ALA A 30 5.41 6.92 -20.39
C ALA A 30 6.21 5.85 -21.17
N ASP A 31 5.70 5.37 -22.29
CA ASP A 31 6.41 4.39 -23.13
C ASP A 31 7.24 5.10 -24.21
N GLY A 32 8.42 4.57 -24.55
CA GLY A 32 9.22 5.05 -25.69
C GLY A 32 10.37 6.00 -25.36
N TRP A 33 10.61 6.34 -24.09
CA TRP A 33 11.71 7.22 -23.68
C TRP A 33 13.04 6.49 -23.41
N GLU A 34 13.14 5.19 -23.67
CA GLU A 34 14.31 4.36 -23.35
C GLU A 34 15.60 4.88 -24.03
N GLY A 35 15.47 5.53 -25.20
CA GLY A 35 16.58 6.19 -25.88
C GLY A 35 17.23 7.31 -25.07
N LEU A 36 16.44 8.05 -24.27
CA LEU A 36 16.94 9.07 -23.35
C LEU A 36 17.84 8.46 -22.28
N LEU A 37 17.44 7.29 -21.75
CA LEU A 37 18.23 6.58 -20.73
C LEU A 37 19.55 6.03 -21.28
N LEU A 38 19.57 5.62 -22.56
CA LEU A 38 20.80 5.22 -23.24
C LEU A 38 21.75 6.40 -23.45
N ARG A 39 21.21 7.57 -23.82
CA ARG A 39 21.97 8.80 -24.05
C ARG A 39 22.49 9.43 -22.75
N TYR A 40 21.68 9.41 -21.69
CA TYR A 40 21.98 10.00 -20.40
C TYR A 40 21.88 8.96 -19.26
N PRO A 41 22.88 8.06 -19.12
CA PRO A 41 22.85 6.97 -18.14
C PRO A 41 22.75 7.43 -16.67
N PHE A 42 23.16 8.66 -16.37
CA PHE A 42 23.06 9.22 -15.02
C PHE A 42 21.61 9.37 -14.53
N LEU A 43 20.61 9.36 -15.43
CA LEU A 43 19.19 9.34 -15.07
C LEU A 43 18.77 8.07 -14.32
N ALA A 44 19.58 7.01 -14.37
CA ALA A 44 19.38 5.80 -13.56
C ALA A 44 19.80 5.99 -12.09
N ALA A 45 20.51 7.06 -11.76
CA ALA A 45 20.96 7.38 -10.41
C ALA A 45 20.05 8.42 -9.74
N PRO A 46 20.10 8.57 -8.40
CA PRO A 46 19.36 9.61 -7.67
C PRO A 46 19.81 11.01 -8.09
N THR A 47 19.08 11.62 -9.03
CA THR A 47 19.31 12.96 -9.56
C THR A 47 18.02 13.76 -9.58
N LEU A 48 18.11 15.08 -9.72
CA LEU A 48 16.92 15.94 -9.80
C LEU A 48 16.02 15.63 -11.00
N PHE A 49 16.59 15.05 -12.05
CA PHE A 49 15.89 14.68 -13.28
C PHE A 49 15.56 13.18 -13.34
N ALA A 50 15.84 12.43 -12.27
CA ALA A 50 15.60 11.00 -12.22
C ALA A 50 14.10 10.72 -12.43
N PRO A 51 13.74 9.87 -13.41
CA PRO A 51 12.37 9.44 -13.61
C PRO A 51 11.83 8.74 -12.35
N PRO A 52 10.50 8.70 -12.16
CA PRO A 52 9.91 7.90 -11.10
C PRO A 52 10.43 6.45 -11.17
N LEU A 53 10.78 5.87 -10.02
CA LEU A 53 11.38 4.53 -9.93
C LEU A 53 10.62 3.45 -10.76
N PRO A 54 9.27 3.38 -10.73
CA PRO A 54 8.54 2.42 -11.56
C PRO A 54 8.81 2.59 -13.07
N ARG A 55 8.88 3.84 -13.54
CA ARG A 55 9.11 4.16 -14.96
C ARG A 55 10.53 3.82 -15.36
N LEU A 56 11.51 4.19 -14.53
CA LEU A 56 12.90 3.85 -14.74
C LEU A 56 13.10 2.33 -14.85
N ARG A 57 12.52 1.55 -13.94
CA ARG A 57 12.64 0.09 -13.96
C ARG A 57 11.92 -0.54 -15.15
N ARG A 58 10.77 -0.01 -15.58
CA ARG A 58 10.13 -0.42 -16.85
C ARG A 58 11.03 -0.17 -18.06
N ALA A 59 11.68 0.99 -18.14
CA ALA A 59 12.61 1.32 -19.22
C ALA A 59 13.83 0.39 -19.21
N LEU A 60 14.43 0.16 -18.03
CA LEU A 60 15.54 -0.79 -17.88
C LEU A 60 15.14 -2.22 -18.27
N TRP A 61 13.92 -2.65 -17.94
CA TRP A 61 13.38 -3.94 -18.37
C TRP A 61 13.25 -4.03 -19.90
N ARG A 62 12.70 -3.00 -20.57
CA ARG A 62 12.61 -2.96 -22.04
C ARG A 62 13.96 -2.98 -22.73
N LEU A 63 14.96 -2.36 -22.12
CA LEU A 63 16.35 -2.39 -22.57
C LEU A 63 17.06 -3.73 -22.27
N GLY A 64 16.35 -4.73 -21.71
CA GLY A 64 16.93 -6.03 -21.36
C GLY A 64 17.90 -5.99 -20.17
N ARG A 65 17.89 -4.92 -19.37
CA ARG A 65 18.79 -4.72 -18.21
C ARG A 65 18.21 -5.22 -16.89
N LEU A 66 16.98 -5.73 -16.89
CA LEU A 66 16.37 -6.40 -15.73
C LEU A 66 15.98 -7.84 -16.11
N PRO A 67 16.36 -8.85 -15.31
CA PRO A 67 16.03 -10.24 -15.57
C PRO A 67 14.60 -10.57 -15.09
N LEU A 68 13.60 -9.92 -15.71
CA LEU A 68 12.18 -10.09 -15.38
C LEU A 68 11.39 -10.43 -16.64
N ALA A 69 10.38 -11.30 -16.52
CA ALA A 69 9.48 -11.62 -17.63
C ALA A 69 8.64 -10.40 -18.09
N TYR A 70 8.27 -9.55 -17.13
CA TYR A 70 7.48 -8.33 -17.34
C TYR A 70 7.68 -7.40 -16.14
N HIS A 71 7.55 -6.09 -16.37
CA HIS A 71 7.55 -5.06 -15.33
C HIS A 71 6.38 -4.09 -15.55
N PRO A 72 5.47 -3.81 -14.63
CA PRO A 72 4.26 -3.03 -14.94
C PRO A 72 4.51 -1.55 -15.18
N GLY A 73 5.58 -1.00 -14.59
CA GLY A 73 5.91 0.42 -14.72
C GLY A 73 4.96 1.35 -13.97
N VAL A 74 4.22 0.82 -13.00
CA VAL A 74 3.30 1.55 -12.13
C VAL A 74 3.71 1.36 -10.67
N ARG A 75 3.28 2.27 -9.80
CA ARG A 75 3.34 2.12 -8.34
C ARG A 75 2.04 1.52 -7.82
N LEU A 76 2.15 0.56 -6.89
CA LEU A 76 1.01 0.00 -6.18
C LEU A 76 1.01 0.49 -4.72
N GLU A 77 -0.09 1.07 -4.26
CA GLU A 77 -0.31 1.40 -2.85
C GLU A 77 -1.48 0.57 -2.32
N VAL A 78 -1.19 -0.30 -1.36
CA VAL A 78 -2.19 -1.06 -0.59
C VAL A 78 -2.33 -0.38 0.77
N ARG A 79 -3.51 0.21 1.00
CA ARG A 79 -3.86 0.87 2.25
C ARG A 79 -4.83 -0.02 3.02
N ALA A 80 -4.30 -0.76 3.97
CA ALA A 80 -5.05 -1.67 4.81
C ALA A 80 -5.37 -1.07 6.18
N LEU A 81 -4.76 0.05 6.60
CA LEU A 81 -5.13 0.74 7.83
C LEU A 81 -6.40 1.58 7.62
N GLY A 82 -7.44 1.33 8.42
CA GLY A 82 -8.77 1.86 8.21
C GLY A 82 -9.52 1.09 7.12
N ALA A 83 -10.29 1.80 6.28
CA ALA A 83 -11.00 1.19 5.16
C ALA A 83 -10.03 0.70 4.07
N PHE A 84 -10.20 -0.53 3.60
CA PHE A 84 -9.27 -1.19 2.68
C PHE A 84 -9.28 -0.53 1.29
N GLN A 85 -8.20 0.14 0.91
CA GLN A 85 -8.10 0.87 -0.35
C GLN A 85 -6.86 0.46 -1.14
N VAL A 86 -6.96 0.54 -2.45
CA VAL A 86 -5.87 0.20 -3.36
C VAL A 86 -5.73 1.30 -4.41
N LEU A 87 -4.51 1.77 -4.62
CA LEU A 87 -4.21 2.77 -5.64
C LEU A 87 -3.13 2.27 -6.58
N VAL A 88 -3.33 2.47 -7.88
CA VAL A 88 -2.34 2.21 -8.92
C VAL A 88 -1.97 3.55 -9.55
N ASP A 89 -0.69 3.93 -9.46
CA ASP A 89 -0.19 5.26 -9.82
C ASP A 89 -1.04 6.39 -9.19
N GLY A 90 -1.40 6.23 -7.92
CA GLY A 90 -2.21 7.21 -7.18
C GLY A 90 -3.70 7.24 -7.55
N ARG A 91 -4.15 6.37 -8.47
CA ARG A 91 -5.57 6.29 -8.87
C ARG A 91 -6.26 5.14 -8.12
N PRO A 92 -7.44 5.37 -7.51
CA PRO A 92 -8.15 4.32 -6.79
C PRO A 92 -8.59 3.20 -7.74
N VAL A 93 -8.35 1.97 -7.32
CA VAL A 93 -8.79 0.77 -8.03
C VAL A 93 -10.21 0.42 -7.61
N ARG A 94 -11.09 0.17 -8.59
CA ARG A 94 -12.45 -0.32 -8.36
C ARG A 94 -12.54 -1.79 -8.77
N PHE A 95 -12.77 -2.66 -7.79
CA PHE A 95 -13.09 -4.06 -8.05
C PHE A 95 -14.55 -4.19 -8.49
N ARG A 96 -14.81 -5.07 -9.45
CA ARG A 96 -16.17 -5.39 -9.88
C ARG A 96 -16.87 -6.30 -8.87
N ARG A 97 -16.09 -7.13 -8.16
CA ARG A 97 -16.58 -8.09 -7.17
C ARG A 97 -16.02 -7.76 -5.81
N GLU A 98 -16.88 -7.73 -4.80
CA GLU A 98 -16.45 -7.61 -3.41
C GLU A 98 -15.53 -8.76 -2.99
N LYS A 99 -15.79 -10.00 -3.44
CA LYS A 99 -14.88 -11.13 -3.20
C LYS A 99 -13.48 -10.93 -3.82
N ALA A 100 -13.32 -10.13 -4.87
CA ALA A 100 -11.99 -9.83 -5.43
C ALA A 100 -11.24 -8.81 -4.56
N ARG A 101 -11.97 -7.81 -4.02
CA ARG A 101 -11.47 -6.89 -3.01
C ARG A 101 -11.07 -7.64 -1.73
N LEU A 102 -11.90 -8.54 -1.25
CA LEU A 102 -11.63 -9.41 -0.10
C LEU A 102 -10.41 -10.30 -0.35
N LEU A 103 -10.31 -10.94 -1.52
CA LEU A 103 -9.13 -11.71 -1.91
C LEU A 103 -7.85 -10.90 -1.73
N LEU A 104 -7.80 -9.67 -2.25
CA LEU A 104 -6.60 -8.85 -2.11
C LEU A 104 -6.35 -8.41 -0.65
N ALA A 105 -7.40 -8.16 0.13
CA ALA A 105 -7.26 -7.86 1.56
C ALA A 105 -6.66 -9.05 2.33
N LEU A 106 -7.09 -10.28 2.03
CA LEU A 106 -6.49 -11.49 2.59
C LEU A 106 -5.00 -11.59 2.20
N LEU A 107 -4.66 -11.43 0.92
CA LEU A 107 -3.26 -11.47 0.47
C LEU A 107 -2.37 -10.38 1.09
N ALA A 108 -2.96 -9.25 1.48
CA ALA A 108 -2.27 -8.17 2.20
C ALA A 108 -2.09 -8.48 3.70
N ALA A 109 -2.98 -9.30 4.27
CA ALA A 109 -2.91 -9.72 5.67
C ALA A 109 -1.75 -10.70 5.90
N ARG A 110 -1.61 -11.71 5.04
CA ARG A 110 -0.55 -12.74 5.07
C ARG A 110 -0.46 -13.53 3.76
N ASP A 111 0.53 -14.41 3.69
CA ASP A 111 0.64 -15.42 2.64
C ASP A 111 -0.29 -16.62 2.93
N PHE A 112 -0.83 -17.25 1.88
CA PHE A 112 -1.77 -18.38 1.97
C PHE A 112 -1.36 -19.56 1.08
N ALA A 113 -1.67 -20.78 1.54
CA ALA A 113 -1.82 -21.90 0.64
C ALA A 113 -3.07 -21.71 -0.23
N LYS A 114 -3.15 -22.41 -1.36
CA LYS A 114 -4.27 -22.22 -2.29
C LYS A 114 -5.58 -22.69 -1.67
N GLU A 115 -5.53 -23.79 -0.96
CA GLU A 115 -6.64 -24.49 -0.33
C GLU A 115 -7.25 -23.62 0.77
N ASP A 116 -6.43 -23.08 1.67
CA ASP A 116 -6.86 -22.15 2.74
C ASP A 116 -7.52 -20.88 2.16
N LEU A 117 -7.00 -20.39 1.02
CA LEU A 117 -7.55 -19.20 0.37
C LEU A 117 -8.89 -19.48 -0.32
N LEU A 118 -9.06 -20.69 -0.87
CA LEU A 118 -10.34 -21.14 -1.43
C LEU A 118 -11.40 -21.27 -0.33
N GLU A 119 -11.01 -21.84 0.81
CA GLU A 119 -11.86 -21.98 1.99
C GLU A 119 -12.26 -20.61 2.55
N ALA A 120 -11.28 -19.73 2.81
CA ALA A 120 -11.54 -18.39 3.32
C ALA A 120 -12.46 -17.57 2.40
N LEU A 121 -12.35 -17.73 1.08
CA LEU A 121 -13.20 -17.03 0.12
C LEU A 121 -14.54 -17.70 -0.15
N GLU A 122 -14.76 -18.91 0.40
CA GLU A 122 -15.86 -19.81 0.04
C GLU A 122 -16.02 -19.90 -1.49
N ALA A 123 -14.91 -20.16 -2.18
CA ALA A 123 -14.83 -20.10 -3.63
C ALA A 123 -14.51 -21.47 -4.22
N SER A 124 -15.21 -21.82 -5.30
CA SER A 124 -14.80 -22.97 -6.12
C SER A 124 -13.47 -22.67 -6.85
N PRO A 125 -12.71 -23.69 -7.27
CA PRO A 125 -11.46 -23.48 -8.01
C PRO A 125 -11.61 -22.62 -9.27
N GLY A 126 -12.74 -22.79 -9.98
CA GLY A 126 -13.08 -21.96 -11.15
C GLY A 126 -13.40 -20.52 -10.78
N GLY A 127 -14.17 -20.31 -9.71
CA GLY A 127 -14.49 -18.98 -9.17
C GLY A 127 -13.24 -18.24 -8.71
N PHE A 128 -12.35 -18.92 -7.99
CA PHE A 128 -11.06 -18.35 -7.56
C PHE A 128 -10.22 -17.86 -8.73
N ARG A 129 -10.15 -18.62 -9.82
CA ARG A 129 -9.41 -18.19 -11.02
C ARG A 129 -9.97 -16.89 -11.60
N VAL A 130 -11.29 -16.69 -11.57
CA VAL A 130 -11.91 -15.42 -12.00
C VAL A 130 -11.53 -14.27 -11.07
N LEU A 131 -11.62 -14.47 -9.76
CA LEU A 131 -11.23 -13.47 -8.76
C LEU A 131 -9.75 -13.11 -8.88
N TRP A 132 -8.89 -14.12 -9.00
CA TRP A 132 -7.44 -13.95 -9.16
C TRP A 132 -7.10 -13.08 -10.36
N TRP A 133 -7.68 -13.36 -11.53
CA TRP A 133 -7.41 -12.57 -12.73
C TRP A 133 -8.01 -11.17 -12.68
N GLU A 134 -9.15 -10.99 -12.02
CA GLU A 134 -9.69 -9.66 -11.75
C GLU A 134 -8.70 -8.83 -10.92
N VAL A 135 -8.17 -9.39 -9.83
CA VAL A 135 -7.18 -8.72 -8.99
C VAL A 135 -5.91 -8.41 -9.80
N VAL A 136 -5.30 -9.41 -10.46
CA VAL A 136 -4.08 -9.20 -11.25
C VAL A 136 -4.26 -8.09 -12.28
N ASN A 137 -5.34 -8.12 -13.05
CA ASN A 137 -5.57 -7.11 -14.11
C ASN A 137 -5.87 -5.72 -13.55
N ALA A 138 -6.40 -5.62 -12.33
CA ALA A 138 -6.65 -4.36 -11.66
C ALA A 138 -5.36 -3.72 -11.13
N LEU A 139 -4.40 -4.52 -10.66
CA LEU A 139 -3.10 -4.05 -10.15
C LEU A 139 -2.08 -3.78 -11.28
N GLU A 140 -2.18 -4.52 -12.38
CA GLU A 140 -1.21 -4.52 -13.48
C GLU A 140 -1.90 -4.24 -14.82
N PRO A 141 -2.36 -3.00 -15.05
CA PRO A 141 -2.99 -2.63 -16.32
C PRO A 141 -2.00 -2.81 -17.48
N GLY A 142 -2.48 -3.40 -18.59
CA GLY A 142 -1.65 -3.63 -19.77
C GLY A 142 -0.65 -4.78 -19.65
N ARG A 143 -0.77 -5.64 -18.63
CA ARG A 143 0.03 -6.86 -18.50
C ARG A 143 -0.14 -7.77 -19.73
N PRO A 144 0.96 -8.23 -20.37
CA PRO A 144 0.88 -9.20 -21.45
C PRO A 144 0.22 -10.51 -21.02
N LYS A 145 -0.54 -11.12 -21.93
CA LYS A 145 -1.18 -12.42 -21.69
C LYS A 145 -0.11 -13.48 -21.41
N GLY A 146 -0.27 -14.22 -20.32
CA GLY A 146 0.64 -15.31 -19.93
C GLY A 146 1.86 -14.87 -19.11
N ALA A 147 2.12 -13.57 -18.99
CA ALA A 147 3.17 -13.09 -18.08
C ALA A 147 2.81 -13.42 -16.62
N PRO A 148 3.77 -13.80 -15.77
CA PRO A 148 3.51 -13.93 -14.34
C PRO A 148 3.12 -12.57 -13.74
N PRO A 149 2.27 -12.53 -12.70
CA PRO A 149 2.01 -11.31 -11.95
C PRO A 149 3.31 -10.75 -11.34
N TYR A 150 3.45 -9.44 -11.34
CA TYR A 150 4.59 -8.73 -10.77
C TYR A 150 4.42 -8.46 -9.27
N PHE A 151 3.24 -8.00 -8.86
CA PHE A 151 2.93 -7.60 -7.48
C PHE A 151 2.39 -8.74 -6.61
N LEU A 152 2.06 -9.88 -7.22
CA LEU A 152 1.49 -11.03 -6.52
C LEU A 152 2.34 -12.27 -6.69
N LYS A 153 2.49 -13.05 -5.62
CA LYS A 153 3.08 -14.39 -5.62
C LYS A 153 1.98 -15.44 -5.74
N THR A 154 2.30 -16.60 -6.31
CA THR A 154 1.38 -17.75 -6.38
C THR A 154 1.81 -18.93 -5.52
N ARG A 155 3.00 -18.89 -4.92
CA ARG A 155 3.57 -19.97 -4.09
C ARG A 155 4.47 -19.40 -2.97
N PRO A 156 3.93 -19.17 -1.76
CA PRO A 156 2.50 -19.12 -1.44
C PRO A 156 1.79 -17.94 -2.12
N TYR A 157 0.46 -17.95 -2.12
CA TYR A 157 -0.33 -16.82 -2.60
C TYR A 157 -0.20 -15.64 -1.65
N GLY A 158 0.21 -14.47 -2.16
CA GLY A 158 0.37 -13.28 -1.32
C GLY A 158 0.88 -12.08 -2.09
N LEU A 159 1.11 -10.97 -1.39
CA LEU A 159 1.79 -9.81 -1.97
C LEU A 159 3.30 -10.09 -2.15
N HIS A 160 3.85 -9.62 -3.26
CA HIS A 160 5.28 -9.65 -3.51
C HIS A 160 5.94 -8.43 -2.83
N LEU A 161 6.13 -8.51 -1.52
CA LEU A 161 6.62 -7.40 -0.69
C LEU A 161 8.04 -6.93 -1.02
N GLU A 162 8.80 -7.73 -1.77
CA GLU A 162 10.14 -7.38 -2.27
C GLU A 162 10.09 -6.44 -3.49
N ALA A 163 8.91 -6.25 -4.10
CA ALA A 163 8.72 -5.32 -5.22
C ALA A 163 8.88 -3.87 -4.73
N PRO A 164 9.89 -3.10 -5.19
CA PRO A 164 10.15 -1.74 -4.71
C PRO A 164 9.00 -0.75 -4.94
N GLU A 165 8.17 -1.02 -5.95
CA GLU A 165 7.02 -0.20 -6.32
C GLU A 165 5.76 -0.50 -5.52
N LEU A 166 5.79 -1.53 -4.66
CA LEU A 166 4.69 -1.90 -3.77
C LEU A 166 4.86 -1.21 -2.41
N TYR A 167 3.86 -0.43 -2.02
CA TYR A 167 3.74 0.12 -0.67
C TYR A 167 2.57 -0.55 0.05
N LEU A 168 2.82 -1.03 1.27
CA LEU A 168 1.81 -1.56 2.18
C LEU A 168 1.92 -0.80 3.51
N ASP A 169 0.87 -0.07 3.87
CA ASP A 169 0.83 0.76 5.09
C ASP A 169 0.95 -0.03 6.40
N LEU A 170 0.52 -1.30 6.43
CA LEU A 170 0.72 -2.19 7.59
C LEU A 170 2.18 -2.33 8.01
N LEU A 171 3.09 -2.23 7.05
CA LEU A 171 4.54 -2.36 7.26
C LEU A 171 5.21 -1.01 7.53
N ASP A 172 4.49 0.09 7.38
CA ASP A 172 5.00 1.43 7.59
C ASP A 172 5.00 1.76 9.10
N PRO A 173 6.18 1.96 9.72
CA PRO A 173 6.25 2.31 11.13
C PRO A 173 5.68 3.71 11.40
N GLN A 174 5.68 4.60 10.41
CA GLN A 174 5.21 5.98 10.49
C GLN A 174 3.73 6.12 10.11
N ALA A 175 3.07 5.05 9.66
CA ALA A 175 1.65 5.12 9.35
C ALA A 175 0.82 5.40 10.62
N PRO A 176 -0.23 6.25 10.51
CA PRO A 176 -1.12 6.51 11.62
C PRO A 176 -1.71 5.22 12.20
N LEU A 177 -1.84 5.17 13.52
CA LEU A 177 -2.49 4.04 14.17
C LEU A 177 -3.98 4.02 13.82
N ALA A 178 -4.41 2.98 13.12
CA ALA A 178 -5.81 2.73 12.80
C ALA A 178 -6.06 1.23 12.75
N LEU A 179 -7.32 0.82 12.92
CA LEU A 179 -7.71 -0.57 12.83
C LEU A 179 -7.56 -1.07 11.38
N PRO A 180 -6.80 -2.15 11.12
CA PRO A 180 -6.70 -2.70 9.78
C PRO A 180 -8.04 -3.21 9.24
N PHE A 181 -8.28 -3.09 7.94
CA PHE A 181 -9.43 -3.69 7.24
C PHE A 181 -10.78 -3.36 7.88
N ALA A 182 -10.94 -2.14 8.40
CA ALA A 182 -12.06 -1.76 9.27
C ALA A 182 -13.44 -1.90 8.62
N ASP A 183 -13.50 -1.91 7.29
CA ASP A 183 -14.73 -2.03 6.51
C ASP A 183 -14.95 -3.43 5.92
N LEU A 184 -14.11 -4.40 6.28
CA LEU A 184 -14.22 -5.79 5.83
C LEU A 184 -14.46 -6.70 7.03
N ASP A 185 -15.64 -7.33 7.05
CA ASP A 185 -16.00 -8.31 8.07
C ASP A 185 -15.61 -9.72 7.61
N HIS A 186 -14.58 -10.28 8.23
CA HIS A 186 -14.04 -11.60 7.89
C HIS A 186 -13.18 -12.16 9.03
N PRO A 187 -13.35 -13.43 9.44
CA PRO A 187 -12.67 -14.00 10.62
C PRO A 187 -11.14 -13.94 10.51
N VAL A 188 -10.58 -14.26 9.34
CA VAL A 188 -9.12 -14.15 9.12
C VAL A 188 -8.60 -12.70 9.24
N LEU A 189 -9.42 -11.71 8.88
CA LEU A 189 -9.04 -10.30 9.01
C LEU A 189 -9.22 -9.81 10.45
N GLU A 190 -10.16 -10.37 11.21
CA GLU A 190 -10.29 -10.16 12.67
C GLU A 190 -9.07 -10.65 13.43
N GLU A 191 -8.62 -11.87 13.18
CA GLU A 191 -7.39 -12.40 13.75
C GLU A 191 -6.21 -11.46 13.46
N ARG A 192 -6.12 -11.00 12.20
CA ARG A 192 -5.05 -10.09 11.79
C ARG A 192 -5.15 -8.73 12.48
N ARG A 193 -6.36 -8.17 12.62
CA ARG A 193 -6.61 -6.92 13.36
C ARG A 193 -6.11 -7.06 14.79
N TRP A 194 -6.46 -8.16 15.46
CA TRP A 194 -6.06 -8.44 16.82
C TRP A 194 -4.53 -8.52 16.95
N GLU A 195 -3.87 -9.32 16.11
CA GLU A 195 -2.40 -9.43 16.10
C GLU A 195 -1.71 -8.07 15.92
N TYR A 196 -2.20 -7.26 14.99
CA TYR A 196 -1.66 -5.93 14.71
C TYR A 196 -1.81 -5.01 15.93
N LEU A 197 -3.00 -4.97 16.53
CA LEU A 197 -3.27 -4.15 17.71
C LEU A 197 -2.41 -4.58 18.89
N GLN A 198 -2.31 -5.88 19.17
CA GLN A 198 -1.48 -6.37 20.28
C GLN A 198 -0.01 -6.01 20.10
N LYS A 199 0.51 -6.12 18.87
CA LYS A 199 1.89 -5.72 18.56
C LYS A 199 2.10 -4.21 18.74
N ARG A 200 1.18 -3.38 18.23
CA ARG A 200 1.27 -1.91 18.35
C ARG A 200 1.08 -1.46 19.79
N ARG A 201 0.12 -2.03 20.52
CA ARG A 201 -0.11 -1.81 21.95
C ARG A 201 1.17 -2.02 22.75
N ARG A 202 1.80 -3.18 22.59
CA ARG A 202 3.05 -3.51 23.28
C ARG A 202 4.16 -2.50 22.97
N ALA A 203 4.32 -2.11 21.70
CA ALA A 203 5.34 -1.14 21.29
C ALA A 203 5.09 0.26 21.87
N LEU A 204 3.84 0.74 21.81
CA LEU A 204 3.47 2.08 22.29
C LEU A 204 3.53 2.18 23.82
N LEU A 205 3.14 1.13 24.55
CA LEU A 205 3.30 1.08 26.01
C LEU A 205 4.77 1.00 26.44
N GLN A 206 5.67 0.50 25.60
CA GLN A 206 7.12 0.54 25.88
C GLN A 206 7.74 1.90 25.55
N SER A 207 7.10 2.68 24.68
CA SER A 207 7.52 4.04 24.34
C SER A 207 7.15 5.03 25.46
N PRO A 208 7.97 6.06 25.72
CA PRO A 208 7.62 7.17 26.62
C PRO A 208 6.71 8.23 25.96
N ASP A 209 6.05 7.91 24.84
CA ASP A 209 5.28 8.84 24.02
C ASP A 209 3.79 8.92 24.44
N PRO A 210 3.33 10.03 25.06
CA PRO A 210 1.94 10.18 25.48
C PRO A 210 0.94 10.20 24.32
N GLU A 211 1.32 10.73 23.15
CA GLU A 211 0.44 10.77 21.97
C GLU A 211 0.14 9.36 21.47
N GLY A 212 1.13 8.47 21.50
CA GLY A 212 0.97 7.06 21.23
C GLY A 212 -0.02 6.36 22.16
N TRP A 213 0.03 6.65 23.47
CA TRP A 213 -0.93 6.09 24.43
C TRP A 213 -2.34 6.64 24.20
N LEU A 214 -2.47 7.92 23.88
CA LEU A 214 -3.76 8.52 23.55
C LEU A 214 -4.35 7.91 22.28
N ALA A 215 -3.52 7.64 21.27
CA ALA A 215 -3.95 6.94 20.06
C ALA A 215 -4.46 5.51 20.35
N LEU A 216 -3.83 4.77 21.28
CA LEU A 216 -4.36 3.48 21.74
C LEU A 216 -5.73 3.64 22.39
N LEU A 217 -5.89 4.61 23.29
CA LEU A 217 -7.15 4.84 23.99
C LEU A 217 -8.28 5.28 23.04
N ARG A 218 -7.96 5.94 21.93
CA ARG A 218 -8.95 6.25 20.88
C ARG A 218 -9.44 4.99 20.15
N LEU A 219 -8.63 3.94 20.08
CA LEU A 219 -9.02 2.66 19.48
C LEU A 219 -9.74 1.73 20.46
N ASP A 220 -9.26 1.68 21.70
CA ASP A 220 -9.89 0.95 22.80
C ASP A 220 -10.02 1.89 24.02
N PRO A 221 -11.16 2.58 24.16
CA PRO A 221 -11.39 3.50 25.28
C PRO A 221 -11.39 2.85 26.67
N LEU A 222 -11.44 1.50 26.72
CA LEU A 222 -11.42 0.73 27.95
C LEU A 222 -10.02 0.15 28.27
N ASP A 223 -8.98 0.48 27.50
CA ASP A 223 -7.61 0.06 27.82
C ASP A 223 -7.12 0.72 29.12
N GLU A 224 -7.16 -0.05 30.20
CA GLU A 224 -6.78 0.38 31.54
C GLU A 224 -5.31 0.83 31.64
N GLU A 225 -4.43 0.16 30.90
CA GLU A 225 -2.98 0.41 30.99
C GLU A 225 -2.61 1.70 30.26
N ALA A 226 -3.17 1.91 29.07
CA ALA A 226 -3.01 3.16 28.34
C ALA A 226 -3.59 4.34 29.13
N PHE A 227 -4.79 4.17 29.71
CA PHE A 227 -5.42 5.19 30.54
C PHE A 227 -4.60 5.52 31.79
N ALA A 228 -4.11 4.50 32.51
CA ALA A 228 -3.30 4.70 33.72
C ALA A 228 -2.02 5.51 33.45
N ARG A 229 -1.35 5.27 32.32
CA ARG A 229 -0.17 6.05 31.90
C ARG A 229 -0.52 7.49 31.54
N LEU A 230 -1.63 7.70 30.83
CA LEU A 230 -2.09 9.02 30.42
C LEU A 230 -2.47 9.92 31.61
N ARG A 231 -2.95 9.36 32.72
CA ARG A 231 -3.27 10.13 33.94
C ARG A 231 -2.09 10.90 34.52
N ALA A 232 -0.86 10.42 34.30
CA ALA A 232 0.36 11.09 34.74
C ALA A 232 0.97 12.00 33.65
N SER A 233 0.28 12.18 32.51
CA SER A 233 0.77 12.93 31.35
C SER A 233 0.00 14.25 31.14
N PRO A 234 0.52 15.16 30.30
CA PRO A 234 -0.21 16.37 29.90
C PRO A 234 -1.55 16.11 29.20
N LEU A 235 -1.77 14.88 28.69
CA LEU A 235 -2.97 14.47 27.94
C LEU A 235 -4.06 13.84 28.84
N ALA A 236 -3.90 13.90 30.18
CA ALA A 236 -4.83 13.27 31.13
C ALA A 236 -6.30 13.74 30.94
N ALA A 237 -6.52 15.04 30.74
CA ALA A 237 -7.87 15.58 30.58
C ALA A 237 -8.56 15.06 29.31
N GLU A 238 -7.82 14.90 28.22
CA GLU A 238 -8.35 14.34 26.98
C GLU A 238 -8.66 12.84 27.13
N ALA A 239 -7.77 12.10 27.79
CA ALA A 239 -7.96 10.69 28.09
C ALA A 239 -9.22 10.44 28.94
N GLU A 240 -9.45 11.27 29.96
CA GLU A 240 -10.68 11.22 30.77
C GLU A 240 -11.93 11.52 29.94
N GLY A 241 -11.84 12.49 29.03
CA GLY A 241 -12.93 12.83 28.11
C GLY A 241 -13.35 11.65 27.25
N LEU A 242 -12.37 10.99 26.61
CA LEU A 242 -12.60 9.79 25.78
C LEU A 242 -13.25 8.67 26.59
N ARG A 243 -12.69 8.35 27.77
CA ARG A 243 -13.20 7.26 28.59
C ARG A 243 -14.60 7.52 29.13
N ARG A 244 -14.90 8.75 29.58
CA ARG A 244 -16.25 9.15 30.00
C ARG A 244 -17.25 9.13 28.86
N ALA A 245 -16.84 9.44 27.63
CA ALA A 245 -17.73 9.32 26.47
C ALA A 245 -18.08 7.85 26.21
N ALA A 246 -17.07 6.97 26.18
CA ALA A 246 -17.28 5.54 25.95
C ALA A 246 -18.13 4.87 27.05
N LEU A 247 -17.89 5.18 28.33
CA LEU A 247 -18.71 4.64 29.43
C LEU A 247 -20.19 5.08 29.31
N ARG A 248 -20.43 6.34 28.94
CA ARG A 248 -21.79 6.84 28.69
C ARG A 248 -22.49 6.11 27.54
N GLU A 249 -21.77 5.78 26.47
CA GLU A 249 -22.33 4.99 25.37
C GLU A 249 -22.69 3.56 25.80
N LEU A 250 -21.96 3.01 26.78
CA LEU A 250 -22.22 1.69 27.37
C LEU A 250 -23.27 1.72 28.50
N GLY A 251 -23.77 2.91 28.88
CA GLY A 251 -24.72 3.08 30.00
C GLY A 251 -24.10 2.87 31.38
N LEU A 252 -22.77 3.04 31.50
CA LEU A 252 -21.98 2.92 32.73
C LEU A 252 -21.52 4.28 33.28
#